data_AF-A0A8H6S948-F1
#
_entry.id   AF-A0A8H6S948-F1
#
_cell.length_a   1.000
_cell.length_b   1.000
_cell.length_c   1.000
_cell.angle_alpha   90.00
_cell.angle_beta   90.00
_cell.angle_gamma   90.00
#
_symmetry.space_group_name_H-M   'P 1'
#
loop_
_entity.id
_entity.type
_entity.pdbx_description
1 polymer ?
#
loop_
_entity_poly.entity_id
_entity_poly.type
_entity_poly.pdbx_seq_one_letter_code
_entity_poly.pdbx_strand_id
1 'polypeptide(L)'
;MTTFSSLPCCYQASAHSTALENSRCQITLGCATLGSTPSASVALSDHSYEYWLPAHKADIAFEGNRIIISDATALLHFRRYLTSRDHLLPLNPYLWARENGQIPARAWFIRRLRHLFADPNIAGQSLRAGGATALAEDGALPHIIQAAGWWSSDAFYVYLRKHPTLLHGILRAGGATASTSSS
;
A
#
# COMPACT_ATOMS: atom_id res chain seq x y z
N MET A 1 -21.67 -4.21 47.22
CA MET A 1 -22.70 -3.37 46.58
C MET A 1 -22.09 -2.75 45.33
N THR A 2 -22.65 -3.13 44.18
CA THR A 2 -22.53 -2.52 42.83
C THR A 2 -21.12 -2.30 42.24
N THR A 3 -20.50 -3.29 41.59
CA THR A 3 -20.59 -3.65 40.14
C THR A 3 -20.39 -2.50 39.16
N PHE A 4 -19.15 -2.31 38.71
CA PHE A 4 -18.85 -1.69 37.41
C PHE A 4 -18.68 -2.82 36.40
N SER A 5 -19.70 -3.03 35.58
CA SER A 5 -19.69 -3.96 34.46
C SER A 5 -18.64 -3.53 33.44
N SER A 6 -17.55 -4.29 33.35
CA SER A 6 -16.70 -4.29 32.16
C SER A 6 -17.46 -4.96 31.03
N LEU A 7 -17.76 -4.18 30.00
CA LEU A 7 -18.21 -4.69 28.70
C LEU A 7 -17.04 -4.66 27.71
N PRO A 8 -17.08 -5.54 26.70
CA PRO A 8 -15.94 -6.40 26.42
C PRO A 8 -15.02 -5.88 25.32
N CYS A 9 -13.79 -6.35 25.43
CA CYS A 9 -12.79 -6.55 24.38
C CYS A 9 -13.45 -6.92 23.04
N CYS A 10 -13.74 -5.92 22.20
CA CYS A 10 -14.22 -6.15 20.85
C CYS A 10 -13.04 -6.58 19.97
N TYR A 11 -12.88 -7.90 19.96
CA TYR A 11 -12.64 -8.72 18.78
C TYR A 11 -11.19 -8.80 18.27
N GLN A 12 -10.48 -9.74 18.89
CA GLN A 12 -9.43 -10.55 18.26
C GLN A 12 -9.96 -11.17 16.96
N ALA A 13 -9.81 -10.48 15.83
CA ALA A 13 -10.06 -11.07 14.52
C ALA A 13 -8.82 -11.86 14.06
N SER A 14 -8.89 -13.18 14.29
CA SER A 14 -8.34 -14.25 13.45
C SER A 14 -7.00 -13.95 12.74
N ALA A 15 -5.91 -14.25 13.42
CA ALA A 15 -4.54 -14.00 13.00
C ALA A 15 -3.90 -15.11 12.13
N HIS A 16 -4.66 -15.94 11.40
CA HIS A 16 -4.07 -17.17 10.83
C HIS A 16 -4.38 -17.54 9.37
N SER A 17 -5.01 -16.69 8.54
CA SER A 17 -5.18 -17.02 7.10
C SER A 17 -5.20 -15.86 6.09
N THR A 18 -5.02 -14.61 6.50
CA THR A 18 -5.16 -13.45 5.59
C THR A 18 -3.83 -12.77 5.21
N ALA A 19 -2.69 -13.29 5.68
CA ALA A 19 -1.38 -12.66 5.44
C ALA A 19 -0.89 -12.77 3.98
N LEU A 20 -1.38 -13.74 3.20
CA LEU A 20 -0.97 -13.96 1.81
C LEU A 20 -1.79 -13.13 0.81
N GLU A 21 -3.09 -12.91 1.04
CA GLU A 21 -3.92 -12.08 0.16
C GLU A 21 -3.74 -10.57 0.41
N ASN A 22 -3.33 -10.17 1.61
CA ASN A 22 -3.01 -8.77 1.94
C ASN A 22 -1.72 -8.25 1.27
N SER A 23 -0.99 -9.09 0.53
CA SER A 23 0.22 -8.70 -0.21
C SER A 23 -0.07 -8.05 -1.57
N ARG A 24 -1.33 -8.07 -2.03
CA ARG A 24 -1.75 -7.47 -3.31
C ARG A 24 -2.00 -5.95 -3.24
N CYS A 25 -2.19 -5.41 -2.04
CA CYS A 25 -2.34 -3.98 -1.83
C CYS A 25 -1.21 -3.45 -0.94
N GLN A 26 -0.15 -2.91 -1.56
CA GLN A 26 0.51 -1.65 -1.19
C GLN A 26 1.92 -1.61 -1.77
N ILE A 27 2.05 -0.89 -2.87
CA ILE A 27 3.34 -0.33 -3.24
C ILE A 27 3.31 1.16 -2.90
N THR A 28 4.32 1.56 -2.11
CA THR A 28 4.88 2.93 -2.10
C THR A 28 4.19 3.99 -1.25
N LEU A 29 4.34 3.91 0.08
CA LEU A 29 4.26 5.12 0.91
C LEU A 29 5.43 5.20 1.87
N GLY A 30 6.40 6.05 1.54
CA GLY A 30 7.44 6.47 2.47
C GLY A 30 6.79 7.27 3.60
N CYS A 31 7.22 7.07 4.84
CA CYS A 31 6.56 7.68 5.99
C CYS A 31 6.54 9.22 5.98
N ALA A 32 7.38 9.86 5.16
CA ALA A 32 7.45 11.31 5.02
C ALA A 32 6.29 11.91 4.21
N THR A 33 5.63 11.14 3.34
CA THR A 33 4.55 11.65 2.47
C THR A 33 3.15 11.42 3.05
N LEU A 34 3.02 10.55 4.06
CA LEU A 34 1.77 10.31 4.77
C LEU A 34 1.30 11.54 5.57
N GLY A 35 2.27 12.30 6.10
CA GLY A 35 2.01 13.46 6.96
C GLY A 35 1.51 14.71 6.26
N SER A 36 1.52 14.74 4.94
CA SER A 36 1.09 15.90 4.15
C SER A 36 -0.15 15.60 3.30
N THR A 37 -0.68 14.37 3.36
CA THR A 37 -1.88 13.97 2.60
C THR A 37 -3.13 14.53 3.29
N PRO A 38 -3.90 15.42 2.64
CA PRO A 38 -5.09 15.99 3.24
C PRO A 38 -6.26 15.00 3.18
N SER A 39 -7.05 14.88 4.25
CA SER A 39 -8.25 14.03 4.26
C SER A 39 -9.30 14.49 3.24
N ALA A 40 -9.35 15.79 2.95
CA ALA A 40 -10.20 16.36 1.91
C ALA A 40 -9.86 15.90 0.49
N SER A 41 -8.68 15.29 0.26
CA SER A 41 -8.34 14.71 -1.05
C SER A 41 -8.98 13.34 -1.30
N VAL A 42 -9.63 12.75 -0.29
CA VAL A 42 -10.22 11.42 -0.43
C VAL A 42 -11.50 11.51 -1.25
N ALA A 43 -11.59 10.69 -2.30
CA ALA A 43 -12.85 10.39 -2.96
C ALA A 43 -13.17 8.90 -2.81
N LEU A 44 -14.40 8.61 -2.39
CA LEU A 44 -14.92 7.26 -2.25
C LEU A 44 -15.87 6.96 -3.40
N SER A 45 -15.78 5.73 -3.92
CA SER A 45 -16.78 5.14 -4.80
C SER A 45 -17.32 3.85 -4.19
N ASP A 46 -18.23 3.18 -4.89
CA ASP A 46 -18.78 1.89 -4.44
C ASP A 46 -17.74 0.76 -4.45
N HIS A 47 -16.72 0.86 -5.31
CA HIS A 47 -15.76 -0.22 -5.58
C HIS A 47 -14.30 0.20 -5.39
N SER A 48 -14.04 1.47 -5.14
CA SER A 48 -12.69 1.98 -4.97
C SER A 48 -12.65 3.18 -4.04
N TYR A 49 -11.44 3.54 -3.65
CA TYR A 49 -11.16 4.83 -3.08
C TYR A 49 -9.91 5.41 -3.72
N GLU A 50 -9.84 6.73 -3.77
CA GLU A 50 -8.68 7.44 -4.23
C GLU A 50 -8.31 8.58 -3.27
N TYR A 51 -7.03 8.93 -3.27
CA TYR A 51 -6.52 10.08 -2.54
C TYR A 51 -5.28 10.63 -3.22
N TRP A 52 -5.01 11.92 -3.00
CA TRP A 52 -3.84 12.58 -3.55
C TRP A 52 -2.65 12.42 -2.63
N LEU A 53 -1.53 11.96 -3.18
CA LEU A 53 -0.26 11.93 -2.52
C LEU A 53 0.60 13.14 -2.92
N PRO A 54 1.08 13.93 -1.96
CA PRO A 54 2.00 15.03 -2.23
C PRO A 54 3.30 14.55 -2.89
N ALA A 55 3.86 15.42 -3.73
CA ALA A 55 5.13 15.19 -4.41
C ALA A 55 6.24 14.73 -3.44
N HIS A 56 7.04 13.79 -3.91
CA HIS A 56 8.18 13.23 -3.18
C HIS A 56 9.48 13.52 -3.95
N LYS A 57 10.65 13.28 -3.35
CA LYS A 57 11.97 13.56 -3.94
C LYS A 57 12.27 12.93 -5.31
N ALA A 58 11.41 12.03 -5.79
CA ALA A 58 11.53 11.39 -7.10
C ALA A 58 10.56 11.99 -8.14
N ASP A 59 9.66 12.88 -7.71
CA ASP A 59 8.75 13.65 -8.54
C ASP A 59 9.41 14.98 -8.87
N ILE A 60 10.10 15.03 -10.01
CA ILE A 60 10.83 16.21 -10.49
C ILE A 60 9.86 17.32 -10.91
N ALA A 61 8.62 16.95 -11.27
CA ALA A 61 7.58 17.88 -11.70
C ALA A 61 6.79 18.49 -10.52
N PHE A 62 6.91 17.91 -9.32
CA PHE A 62 6.20 18.31 -8.10
C PHE A 62 4.66 18.29 -8.20
N GLU A 63 4.10 17.51 -9.13
CA GLU A 63 2.65 17.42 -9.36
C GLU A 63 1.93 16.58 -8.30
N GLY A 64 2.67 15.73 -7.58
CA GLY A 64 2.08 14.70 -6.74
C GLY A 64 1.41 13.60 -7.58
N ASN A 65 0.73 12.67 -6.92
CA ASN A 65 0.11 11.54 -7.62
C ASN A 65 -1.23 11.16 -6.99
N ARG A 66 -2.21 10.79 -7.81
CA ARG A 66 -3.44 10.15 -7.31
C ARG A 66 -3.22 8.66 -7.17
N ILE A 67 -3.46 8.14 -5.98
CA ILE A 67 -3.47 6.70 -5.70
C ILE A 67 -4.92 6.26 -5.74
N ILE A 68 -5.21 5.24 -6.55
CA ILE A 68 -6.52 4.60 -6.63
C ILE A 68 -6.36 3.15 -6.16
N ILE A 69 -7.22 2.72 -5.25
CA ILE A 69 -7.25 1.35 -4.73
C ILE A 69 -8.65 0.79 -4.93
N SER A 70 -8.73 -0.29 -5.70
CA SER A 70 -9.98 -0.94 -6.11
C SER A 70 -10.17 -2.33 -5.49
N ASP A 71 -9.40 -2.65 -4.45
CA ASP A 71 -9.55 -3.90 -3.71
C ASP A 71 -10.69 -3.80 -2.69
N ALA A 72 -11.62 -4.77 -2.71
CA ALA A 72 -12.82 -4.74 -1.88
C ALA A 72 -12.50 -4.83 -0.38
N THR A 73 -11.49 -5.61 -0.01
CA THR A 73 -11.06 -5.79 1.39
C THR A 73 -10.40 -4.50 1.89
N ALA A 74 -9.52 -3.90 1.10
CA ALA A 74 -8.88 -2.63 1.38
C ALA A 74 -9.93 -1.51 1.53
N LEU A 75 -10.92 -1.44 0.64
CA LEU A 75 -12.01 -0.46 0.71
C LEU A 75 -12.83 -0.61 2.00
N LEU A 76 -13.17 -1.84 2.39
CA LEU A 76 -13.90 -2.11 3.63
C LEU A 76 -13.13 -1.59 4.86
N HIS A 77 -11.82 -1.90 4.94
CA HIS A 77 -10.97 -1.44 6.03
C HIS A 77 -10.77 0.08 6.00
N PHE A 78 -10.65 0.68 4.82
CA PHE A 78 -10.48 2.11 4.65
C PHE A 78 -11.73 2.89 5.08
N ARG A 79 -12.94 2.43 4.70
CA ARG A 79 -14.19 3.04 5.17
C ARG A 79 -14.31 3.02 6.70
N ARG A 80 -14.01 1.88 7.32
CA ARG A 80 -14.00 1.75 8.80
C ARG A 80 -12.98 2.69 9.43
N TYR A 81 -11.80 2.82 8.83
CA TYR A 81 -10.77 3.75 9.28
C TYR A 81 -11.27 5.19 9.25
N LEU A 82 -11.85 5.65 8.13
CA LEU A 82 -12.38 7.01 7.99
C LEU A 82 -13.47 7.30 9.02
N THR A 83 -14.45 6.41 9.18
CA THR A 83 -15.52 6.59 10.19
C THR A 83 -14.94 6.74 11.60
N SER A 84 -13.97 5.90 11.98
CA SER A 84 -13.33 5.99 13.29
C SER A 84 -12.47 7.26 13.42
N ARG A 85 -11.73 7.62 12.37
CA ARG A 85 -10.85 8.79 12.34
C ARG A 85 -11.66 10.07 12.50
N ASP A 86 -12.70 10.25 11.70
CA ASP A 86 -13.47 11.49 11.67
C ASP A 86 -14.27 11.69 12.96
N HIS A 87 -14.70 10.59 13.59
CA HIS A 87 -15.30 10.62 14.93
C HIS A 87 -14.29 11.03 16.02
N LEU A 88 -13.07 10.51 15.99
CA LEU A 88 -12.04 10.79 17.02
C LEU A 88 -11.33 12.13 16.80
N LEU A 89 -11.19 12.56 15.55
CA LEU A 89 -10.31 13.65 15.11
C LEU A 89 -11.00 14.58 14.11
N PRO A 90 -12.17 15.17 14.44
CA PRO A 90 -13.00 15.91 13.49
C PRO A 90 -12.31 17.14 12.88
N LEU A 91 -11.33 17.72 13.58
CA LEU A 91 -10.59 18.90 13.12
C LEU A 91 -9.21 18.58 12.53
N ASN A 92 -8.83 17.30 12.45
CA ASN A 92 -7.52 16.92 11.94
C ASN A 92 -7.50 16.94 10.41
N PRO A 93 -6.63 17.71 9.75
CA PRO A 93 -6.59 17.79 8.29
C PRO A 93 -5.88 16.61 7.63
N TYR A 94 -5.13 15.80 8.38
CA TYR A 94 -4.25 14.77 7.82
C TYR A 94 -4.96 13.42 7.66
N LEU A 95 -5.00 12.89 6.43
CA LEU A 95 -5.64 11.60 6.14
C LEU A 95 -5.12 10.50 7.07
N TRP A 96 -3.81 10.41 7.22
CA TRP A 96 -3.16 9.39 8.03
C TRP A 96 -2.81 9.94 9.41
N ALA A 97 -3.68 9.66 10.38
CA ALA A 97 -3.49 10.02 11.78
C ALA A 97 -3.60 8.80 12.68
N ARG A 98 -2.83 8.83 13.78
CA ARG A 98 -2.98 7.94 14.93
C ARG A 98 -4.18 8.39 15.76
N GLU A 99 -4.67 7.53 16.65
CA GLU A 99 -5.76 7.83 17.60
C GLU A 99 -5.52 9.10 18.45
N ASN A 100 -4.26 9.45 18.69
CA ASN A 100 -3.86 10.65 19.43
C ASN A 100 -3.67 11.90 18.55
N GLY A 101 -4.11 11.86 17.29
CA GLY A 101 -4.02 12.95 16.32
C GLY A 101 -2.66 13.16 15.68
N GLN A 102 -1.63 12.43 16.11
CA GLN A 102 -0.27 12.56 15.57
C GLN A 102 -0.11 11.81 14.25
N ILE A 103 0.71 12.35 13.36
CA ILE A 103 1.10 11.68 12.12
C ILE A 103 1.93 10.43 12.45
N PRO A 104 1.63 9.26 11.86
CA PRO A 104 2.45 8.06 12.02
C PRO A 104 3.90 8.30 11.59
N ALA A 105 4.83 8.18 12.53
CA ALA A 105 6.27 8.20 12.23
C ALA A 105 6.75 6.85 11.68
N ARG A 106 7.88 6.83 10.97
CA ARG A 106 8.44 5.60 10.37
C ARG A 106 8.64 4.50 11.41
N ALA A 107 9.19 4.86 12.57
CA ALA A 107 9.41 3.92 13.67
C ALA A 107 8.10 3.32 14.20
N TRP A 108 7.03 4.12 14.26
CA TRP A 108 5.71 3.64 14.64
C TRP A 108 5.18 2.61 13.63
N PHE A 109 5.31 2.89 12.33
CA PHE A 109 4.85 1.99 11.27
C PHE A 109 5.63 0.67 11.26
N ILE A 110 6.96 0.72 11.35
CA ILE A 110 7.79 -0.49 11.42
C ILE A 110 7.47 -1.31 12.67
N ARG A 111 7.27 -0.68 13.83
CA ARG A 111 6.86 -1.38 15.05
C ARG A 111 5.50 -2.06 14.83
N ARG A 112 4.54 -1.38 14.20
CA ARG A 112 3.23 -1.97 13.89
C ARG A 112 3.35 -3.16 12.94
N LEU A 113 4.18 -3.09 11.90
CA LEU A 113 4.44 -4.22 11.00
C LEU A 113 5.00 -5.44 11.73
N ARG A 114 5.99 -5.25 12.62
CA ARG A 114 6.55 -6.34 13.43
C ARG A 114 5.57 -6.97 14.41
N HIS A 115 4.50 -6.27 14.78
CA HIS A 115 3.42 -6.87 15.56
C HIS A 115 2.46 -7.69 14.70
N LEU A 116 2.33 -7.37 13.41
CA LEU A 116 1.46 -8.08 12.48
C LEU A 116 2.15 -9.31 11.87
N PHE A 117 3.45 -9.21 11.63
CA PHE A 117 4.26 -10.28 11.06
C PHE A 117 5.26 -10.77 12.10
N ALA A 118 5.27 -12.09 12.33
CA ALA A 118 6.20 -12.72 13.26
C ALA A 118 7.67 -12.61 12.82
N ASP A 119 7.93 -12.40 11.52
CA ASP A 119 9.29 -12.26 10.97
C ASP A 119 9.81 -10.81 11.13
N PRO A 120 10.86 -10.58 11.94
CA PRO A 120 11.43 -9.25 12.16
C PRO A 120 12.12 -8.65 10.91
N ASN A 121 12.37 -9.46 9.87
CA ASN A 121 12.96 -9.02 8.61
C ASN A 121 11.93 -8.40 7.65
N ILE A 122 10.64 -8.49 7.98
CA ILE A 122 9.58 -7.83 7.22
C ILE A 122 9.53 -6.35 7.61
N ALA A 123 9.87 -5.49 6.64
CA ALA A 123 9.83 -4.05 6.76
C ALA A 123 9.17 -3.43 5.52
N GLY A 124 9.08 -2.09 5.48
CA GLY A 124 8.45 -1.40 4.34
C GLY A 124 9.08 -1.73 2.97
N GLN A 125 10.37 -2.08 2.91
CA GLN A 125 11.01 -2.55 1.67
C GLN A 125 10.52 -3.93 1.24
N SER A 126 10.22 -4.81 2.18
CA SER A 126 9.66 -6.15 1.92
C SER A 126 8.28 -6.06 1.29
N LEU A 127 7.45 -5.09 1.71
CA LEU A 127 6.13 -4.85 1.09
C LEU A 127 6.25 -4.40 -0.37
N ARG A 128 7.20 -3.49 -0.68
CA ARG A 128 7.46 -3.08 -2.06
C ARG A 128 7.94 -4.24 -2.93
N ALA A 129 8.85 -5.07 -2.39
CA ALA A 129 9.32 -6.26 -3.07
C ALA A 129 8.17 -7.24 -3.35
N GLY A 130 7.33 -7.50 -2.36
CA GLY A 130 6.16 -8.37 -2.47
C GLY A 130 5.16 -7.88 -3.51
N GLY A 131 4.84 -6.58 -3.51
CA GLY A 131 3.95 -6.01 -4.52
C GLY A 131 4.51 -6.07 -5.94
N ALA A 132 5.82 -5.85 -6.11
CA ALA A 132 6.48 -6.01 -7.42
C ALA A 132 6.35 -7.45 -7.94
N THR A 133 6.58 -8.42 -7.05
CA THR A 133 6.47 -9.85 -7.38
C THR A 133 5.03 -10.23 -7.68
N ALA A 134 4.05 -9.78 -6.89
CA ALA A 134 2.64 -10.07 -7.15
C ALA A 134 2.18 -9.53 -8.51
N LEU A 135 2.59 -8.32 -8.88
CA LEU A 135 2.31 -7.77 -10.21
C LEU A 135 2.97 -8.58 -11.32
N ALA A 136 4.20 -9.04 -11.11
CA ALA A 136 4.90 -9.91 -12.07
C ALA A 136 4.21 -11.27 -12.22
N GLU A 137 3.74 -11.87 -11.13
CA GLU A 137 2.97 -13.12 -11.11
C GLU A 137 1.63 -12.98 -11.85
N ASP A 138 0.97 -11.83 -11.71
CA ASP A 138 -0.25 -11.48 -12.45
C ASP A 138 0.05 -11.11 -13.93
N GLY A 139 1.30 -11.17 -14.37
CA GLY A 139 1.71 -10.95 -15.76
C GLY A 139 1.83 -9.48 -16.17
N ALA A 140 1.90 -8.55 -15.20
CA ALA A 140 2.08 -7.13 -15.50
C ALA A 140 3.39 -6.87 -16.23
N LEU A 141 3.36 -5.96 -17.21
CA LEU A 141 4.54 -5.59 -17.98
C LEU A 141 5.53 -4.77 -17.13
N PRO A 142 6.85 -4.84 -17.45
CA PRO A 142 7.91 -4.09 -16.76
C PRO A 142 7.59 -2.62 -16.49
N HIS A 143 7.08 -1.91 -17.50
CA HIS A 143 6.79 -0.49 -17.40
C HIS A 143 5.60 -0.20 -16.47
N ILE A 144 4.65 -1.13 -16.36
CA ILE A 144 3.52 -1.04 -15.41
C ILE A 144 4.01 -1.28 -13.97
N ILE A 145 4.85 -2.30 -13.76
CA ILE A 145 5.47 -2.58 -12.46
C ILE A 145 6.34 -1.38 -12.04
N GLN A 146 7.11 -0.83 -12.98
CA GLN A 146 7.95 0.35 -12.76
C GLN A 146 7.11 1.56 -12.35
N ALA A 147 6.02 1.84 -13.08
CA ALA A 147 5.11 2.93 -12.79
C ALA A 147 4.39 2.75 -11.44
N ALA A 148 3.87 1.56 -11.14
CA ALA A 148 3.22 1.26 -9.85
C ALA A 148 4.21 1.37 -8.67
N GLY A 149 5.46 1.00 -8.91
CA GLY A 149 6.59 1.09 -8.00
C GLY A 149 7.13 2.48 -7.70
N TRP A 150 6.81 3.44 -8.56
CA TRP A 150 7.54 4.70 -8.72
C TRP A 150 9.06 4.52 -8.73
N TRP A 151 9.54 3.54 -9.51
CA TRP A 151 10.97 3.40 -9.77
C TRP A 151 11.36 4.27 -10.96
N SER A 152 12.34 5.14 -10.74
CA SER A 152 12.91 5.99 -11.80
C SER A 152 13.76 5.20 -12.81
N SER A 153 14.14 3.97 -12.47
CA SER A 153 14.91 3.07 -13.31
C SER A 153 14.42 1.62 -13.17
N ASP A 154 15.12 0.71 -13.84
CA ASP A 154 14.95 -0.73 -13.79
C ASP A 154 15.34 -1.39 -12.44
N ALA A 155 15.50 -0.59 -11.37
CA ALA A 155 15.89 -1.02 -10.03
C ALA A 155 14.97 -2.11 -9.45
N PHE A 156 13.72 -2.18 -9.90
CA PHE A 156 12.75 -3.19 -9.47
C PHE A 156 13.13 -4.62 -9.86
N TYR A 157 13.96 -4.80 -10.90
CA TYR A 157 14.45 -6.12 -11.27
C TYR A 157 15.24 -6.80 -10.14
N VAL A 158 15.82 -6.05 -9.21
CA VAL A 158 16.50 -6.62 -8.04
C VAL A 158 15.54 -7.51 -7.22
N TYR A 159 14.26 -7.18 -7.17
CA TYR A 159 13.25 -7.98 -6.48
C TYR A 159 12.84 -9.21 -7.29
N LEU A 160 12.76 -9.09 -8.62
CA LEU A 160 12.37 -10.17 -9.53
C LEU A 160 13.49 -11.19 -9.80
N ARG A 161 14.75 -10.80 -9.66
CA ARG A 161 15.93 -11.68 -9.83
C ARG A 161 15.91 -12.91 -8.92
N LYS A 162 15.19 -12.86 -7.80
CA LYS A 162 15.01 -14.00 -6.88
C LYS A 162 14.07 -15.08 -7.42
N HIS A 163 13.36 -14.81 -8.52
CA HIS A 163 12.41 -15.75 -9.13
C HIS A 163 12.61 -15.79 -10.65
N PRO A 164 13.60 -16.57 -11.16
CA PRO A 164 14.05 -16.53 -12.55
C PRO A 164 12.93 -16.85 -13.56
N THR A 165 11.94 -17.66 -13.19
CA THR A 165 10.78 -17.97 -14.04
C THR A 165 9.90 -16.75 -14.31
N LEU A 166 9.72 -15.87 -13.32
CA LEU A 166 8.94 -14.64 -13.49
C LEU A 166 9.68 -13.66 -14.39
N LEU A 167 10.99 -13.52 -14.17
CA LEU A 167 11.84 -12.71 -15.04
C LEU A 167 11.82 -13.21 -16.49
N HIS A 168 11.93 -14.52 -16.71
CA HIS A 168 11.86 -15.12 -18.04
C HIS A 168 10.51 -14.85 -18.72
N GLY A 169 9.39 -15.05 -18.01
CA GLY A 169 8.05 -14.77 -18.52
C GLY A 169 7.88 -13.30 -18.94
N ILE A 170 8.33 -12.39 -18.09
CA ILE A 170 8.33 -10.95 -18.36
C ILE A 170 9.15 -10.58 -19.60
N LEU A 171 10.38 -11.11 -19.72
CA LEU A 171 11.26 -10.84 -20.87
C LEU A 171 10.66 -11.39 -22.18
N ARG A 172 10.04 -12.57 -22.12
CA ARG A 172 9.39 -13.19 -23.28
C ARG A 172 8.14 -12.41 -23.71
N ALA A 173 7.33 -11.96 -22.76
CA ALA A 173 6.15 -11.13 -23.05
C ALA A 173 6.55 -9.76 -23.62
N GLY A 174 7.62 -9.14 -23.08
CA GLY A 174 8.14 -7.86 -23.58
C GLY A 174 8.81 -7.94 -24.96
N GLY A 175 9.32 -9.10 -25.36
CA GLY A 175 9.89 -9.32 -26.70
C GLY A 175 8.84 -9.55 -27.80
N ALA A 176 7.64 -10.01 -27.45
CA ALA A 176 6.58 -10.32 -28.41
C ALA A 176 5.91 -9.06 -29.00
N THR A 177 6.01 -7.90 -28.34
CA THR A 177 5.44 -6.64 -28.84
C THR A 177 6.30 -5.97 -29.92
N ALA A 178 7.53 -6.46 -30.18
CA ALA A 178 8.45 -5.88 -31.16
C ALA A 178 8.39 -6.51 -32.56
N SER A 179 7.64 -7.59 -32.77
CA SER A 179 7.67 -8.36 -34.03
C SER A 179 6.37 -8.38 -34.84
N THR A 180 5.39 -7.50 -34.57
CA THR A 180 4.15 -7.42 -35.35
C THR A 180 4.08 -6.15 -36.19
N SER A 181 5.09 -5.94 -37.05
CA SER A 181 4.98 -5.05 -38.20
C SER A 181 5.99 -5.46 -39.28
N SER A 182 5.61 -6.42 -40.12
CA SER A 182 6.12 -6.52 -41.49
C SER A 182 5.12 -7.32 -42.30
N SER A 183 4.77 -6.73 -43.43
CA SER A 183 3.79 -7.14 -44.43
C SER A 183 3.99 -8.53 -45.03
#